data_AF-A0A165Q583-F1
#
_entry.id   AF-A0A165Q583-F1
#
_cell.length_a   1.000
_cell.length_b   1.000
_cell.length_c   1.000
_cell.angle_alpha   90.00
_cell.angle_beta   90.00
_cell.angle_gamma   90.00
#
_symmetry.space_group_name_H-M   'P 1'
#
loop_
_entity.id
_entity.type
_entity.pdbx_description
1 polymer ?
#
loop_
_entity_poly.entity_id
_entity_poly.type
_entity_poly.pdbx_seq_one_letter_code
_entity_poly.pdbx_strand_id
1 'polypeptide(L)'
;MERLGLPYVSASDVPVPGSTIRPGPLTIEEIHEYTELYAQAARNAVKAGFDGIEVHSANGALADQFLQDMTNVRTDAYGGSIENRSRFGLEVLGAISNAIGEKKTAIRLSPWELVDGMGMKDPKPTFAHFVKTIKERFPDFAYIHTTEARVYADGRQEREPPLPGQSNDFIRDVWTPKPLVVAGGFTRDLAVEAAAYDNVLVAFGRYFIANPDLPLRLKKSIPFNEYNRATFYTQGSEGYLDYPFSEEAKEVLEL
;
A
#
# COMPACT_ATOMS: atom_id res chain seq x y z
N MET A 1 -10.37 16.15 -8.40
CA MET A 1 -9.47 16.56 -9.49
C MET A 1 -10.12 17.62 -10.37
N GLU A 2 -11.24 17.31 -11.05
CA GLU A 2 -11.93 18.26 -11.96
C GLU A 2 -12.35 19.57 -11.26
N ARG A 3 -12.92 19.48 -10.05
CA ARG A 3 -13.30 20.65 -9.23
C ARG A 3 -12.11 21.52 -8.80
N LEU A 4 -10.90 20.98 -8.80
CA LEU A 4 -9.66 21.68 -8.41
C LEU A 4 -8.81 22.08 -9.64
N GLY A 5 -9.26 21.76 -10.86
CA GLY A 5 -8.50 22.00 -12.10
C GLY A 5 -7.18 21.22 -12.18
N LEU A 6 -7.00 20.18 -11.36
CA LEU A 6 -5.78 19.38 -11.36
C LEU A 6 -5.84 18.33 -12.48
N PRO A 7 -4.72 18.11 -13.21
CA PRO A 7 -4.70 17.18 -14.33
C PRO A 7 -4.91 15.74 -13.84
N TYR A 8 -5.66 14.97 -14.62
CA TYR A 8 -5.74 13.52 -14.45
C TYR A 8 -4.59 12.89 -15.24
N VAL A 9 -3.61 12.33 -14.54
CA VAL A 9 -2.35 11.86 -15.12
C VAL A 9 -2.07 10.39 -14.80
N SER A 10 -1.20 9.77 -15.60
CA SER A 10 -0.74 8.40 -15.42
C SER A 10 0.62 8.17 -16.10
N ALA A 11 1.13 6.93 -16.05
CA ALA A 11 2.30 6.50 -16.79
C ALA A 11 2.07 6.54 -18.31
N SER A 12 0.86 6.22 -18.78
CA SER A 12 0.46 6.18 -20.18
C SER A 12 -1.00 6.64 -20.33
N ASP A 13 -1.50 6.83 -21.54
CA ASP A 13 -2.88 7.25 -21.83
C ASP A 13 -3.91 6.10 -21.76
N VAL A 14 -3.66 5.13 -20.87
CA VAL A 14 -4.49 3.93 -20.68
C VAL A 14 -5.61 4.26 -19.70
N PRO A 15 -6.90 4.18 -20.11
CA PRO A 15 -8.01 4.43 -19.21
C PRO A 15 -8.24 3.25 -18.27
N VAL A 16 -8.74 3.54 -17.06
CA VAL A 16 -9.27 2.52 -16.15
C VAL A 16 -10.38 1.72 -16.86
N PRO A 17 -10.46 0.38 -16.70
CA PRO A 17 -11.50 -0.41 -17.33
C PRO A 17 -12.91 0.13 -17.09
N GLY A 18 -13.68 0.29 -18.16
CA GLY A 18 -15.04 0.85 -18.12
C GLY A 18 -15.12 2.38 -18.17
N SER A 19 -13.99 3.10 -18.07
CA SER A 19 -13.94 4.55 -18.26
C SER A 19 -13.64 4.92 -19.71
N THR A 20 -14.25 6.00 -20.20
CA THR A 20 -13.87 6.66 -21.46
C THR A 20 -12.87 7.80 -21.26
N ILE A 21 -12.64 8.21 -20.01
CA ILE A 21 -11.72 9.30 -19.67
C ILE A 21 -10.29 8.75 -19.65
N ARG A 22 -9.44 9.31 -20.49
CA ARG A 22 -8.02 8.95 -20.59
C ARG A 22 -7.16 9.88 -19.74
N PRO A 23 -6.20 9.35 -18.96
CA PRO A 23 -5.23 10.18 -18.28
C PRO A 23 -4.22 10.79 -19.27
N GLY A 24 -3.68 11.96 -18.92
CA GLY A 24 -2.51 12.50 -19.59
C GLY A 24 -1.26 11.70 -19.22
N PRO A 25 -0.49 11.17 -20.18
CA PRO A 25 0.78 10.52 -19.88
C PRO A 25 1.79 11.58 -19.43
N LEU A 26 2.42 11.38 -18.27
CA LEU A 26 3.43 12.31 -17.79
C LEU A 26 4.62 12.39 -18.77
N THR A 27 5.07 13.61 -19.05
CA THR A 27 6.38 13.86 -19.67
C THR A 27 7.52 13.50 -18.72
N ILE A 28 8.76 13.39 -19.22
CA ILE A 28 9.92 13.11 -18.37
C ILE A 28 10.15 14.26 -17.37
N GLU A 29 9.96 15.49 -17.82
CA GLU A 29 10.05 16.69 -17.00
C GLU A 29 9.03 16.68 -15.86
N GLU A 30 7.78 16.30 -16.16
CA GLU A 30 6.75 16.16 -15.13
C GLU A 30 7.03 14.97 -14.19
N ILE A 31 7.61 13.87 -14.68
CA ILE A 31 8.03 12.75 -13.81
C ILE A 31 9.03 13.24 -12.74
N HIS A 32 10.00 14.07 -13.13
CA HIS A 32 10.93 14.66 -12.17
C HIS A 32 10.23 15.65 -11.22
N GLU A 33 9.30 16.46 -11.72
CA GLU A 33 8.49 17.34 -10.89
C GLU A 33 7.69 16.56 -9.84
N TYR A 34 7.00 15.48 -10.23
CA TYR A 34 6.23 14.65 -9.32
C TYR A 34 7.12 14.02 -8.24
N THR A 35 8.31 13.55 -8.60
CA THR A 35 9.30 13.05 -7.64
C THR A 35 9.64 14.10 -6.57
N GLU A 36 9.82 15.37 -6.95
CA GLU A 36 10.03 16.47 -6.00
C GLU A 36 8.79 16.82 -5.19
N LEU A 37 7.58 16.70 -5.77
CA LEU A 37 6.32 16.89 -5.05
C LEU A 37 6.14 15.82 -3.96
N TYR A 38 6.50 14.57 -4.22
CA TYR A 38 6.55 13.52 -3.20
C TYR A 38 7.52 13.87 -2.06
N ALA A 39 8.73 14.33 -2.40
CA ALA A 39 9.71 14.75 -1.40
C ALA A 39 9.21 15.95 -0.57
N GLN A 40 8.54 16.91 -1.21
CA GLN A 40 7.95 18.05 -0.52
C GLN A 40 6.81 17.62 0.41
N ALA A 41 5.94 16.71 -0.02
CA ALA A 41 4.90 16.14 0.82
C ALA A 41 5.49 15.43 2.05
N ALA A 42 6.57 14.68 1.87
CA ALA A 42 7.28 14.01 2.96
C ALA A 42 7.87 15.02 3.96
N ARG A 43 8.51 16.10 3.50
CA ARG A 43 8.99 17.20 4.37
C ARG A 43 7.84 17.82 5.17
N ASN A 44 6.71 18.05 4.52
CA ASN A 44 5.53 18.61 5.16
C ASN A 44 4.97 17.67 6.25
N ALA A 45 4.90 16.37 5.97
CA ALA A 45 4.42 15.37 6.92
C ALA A 45 5.33 15.32 8.17
N VAL A 46 6.65 15.22 8.00
CA VAL A 46 7.57 15.20 9.14
C VAL A 46 7.54 16.52 9.91
N LYS A 47 7.42 17.66 9.22
CA LYS A 47 7.24 18.97 9.88
C LYS A 47 5.94 19.04 10.70
N ALA A 48 4.89 18.34 10.27
CA ALA A 48 3.62 18.24 10.99
C ALA A 48 3.66 17.25 12.18
N GLY A 49 4.78 16.54 12.40
CA GLY A 49 4.98 15.64 13.52
C GLY A 49 4.81 14.15 13.21
N PHE A 50 4.62 13.76 11.94
CA PHE A 50 4.61 12.35 11.56
C PHE A 50 6.01 11.72 11.73
N ASP A 51 6.07 10.50 12.26
CA ASP A 51 7.33 9.75 12.46
C ASP A 51 8.01 9.37 11.13
N GLY A 52 7.21 9.18 10.08
CA GLY A 52 7.66 8.86 8.73
C GLY A 52 6.49 8.85 7.75
N ILE A 53 6.74 8.33 6.55
CA ILE A 53 5.74 8.20 5.49
C ILE A 53 5.72 6.77 4.93
N GLU A 54 4.59 6.39 4.35
CA GLU A 54 4.46 5.20 3.51
C GLU A 54 4.04 5.64 2.11
N VAL A 55 4.88 5.37 1.10
CA VAL A 55 4.54 5.63 -0.31
C VAL A 55 3.48 4.64 -0.76
N HIS A 56 2.37 5.16 -1.27
CA HIS A 56 1.32 4.32 -1.83
C HIS A 56 1.68 3.90 -3.27
N SER A 57 2.23 2.70 -3.43
CA SER A 57 2.52 2.05 -4.73
C SER A 57 1.71 0.76 -4.87
N ALA A 58 0.43 0.86 -4.56
CA ALA A 58 -0.52 -0.24 -4.52
C ALA A 58 -1.89 0.24 -5.04
N ASN A 59 -2.80 -0.69 -5.27
CA ASN A 59 -4.20 -0.45 -5.61
C ASN A 59 -4.39 0.51 -6.79
N GLY A 60 -3.50 0.45 -7.79
CA GLY A 60 -3.59 1.32 -8.96
C GLY A 60 -3.21 2.78 -8.71
N ALA A 61 -2.55 3.10 -7.59
CA ALA A 61 -1.94 4.41 -7.39
C ALA A 61 -0.84 4.70 -8.44
N LEU A 62 -0.46 5.96 -8.62
CA LEU A 62 0.44 6.38 -9.71
C LEU A 62 1.75 5.58 -9.79
N ALA A 63 2.41 5.30 -8.65
CA ALA A 63 3.64 4.49 -8.65
C ALA A 63 3.40 3.03 -9.07
N ASP A 64 2.24 2.46 -8.72
CA ASP A 64 1.80 1.12 -9.16
C ASP A 64 1.50 1.11 -10.67
N GLN A 65 0.89 2.19 -11.18
CA GLN A 65 0.60 2.35 -12.61
C GLN A 65 1.87 2.39 -13.46
N PHE A 66 2.96 2.98 -12.95
CA PHE A 66 4.27 2.90 -13.61
C PHE A 66 4.89 1.51 -13.50
N LEU A 67 4.72 0.81 -12.37
CA LEU A 67 5.34 -0.48 -12.13
C LEU A 67 4.77 -1.60 -13.02
N GLN A 68 3.45 -1.60 -13.24
CA GLN A 68 2.75 -2.67 -13.96
C GLN A 68 2.67 -2.43 -15.47
N ASP A 69 2.86 -3.49 -16.27
CA ASP A 69 2.84 -3.45 -17.74
C ASP A 69 1.42 -3.31 -18.34
N MET A 70 0.38 -3.49 -17.53
CA MET A 70 -1.01 -3.29 -17.92
C MET A 70 -1.36 -1.81 -18.13
N THR A 71 -0.67 -0.91 -17.42
CA THR A 71 -0.91 0.54 -17.46
C THR A 71 0.28 1.36 -17.93
N ASN A 72 1.50 0.81 -17.85
CA ASN A 72 2.70 1.45 -18.38
C ASN A 72 3.11 0.83 -19.72
N VAL A 73 2.67 1.47 -20.79
CA VAL A 73 3.02 1.13 -22.18
C VAL A 73 4.03 2.11 -22.78
N ARG A 74 4.77 2.84 -21.93
CA ARG A 74 5.80 3.78 -22.38
C ARG A 74 6.94 3.06 -23.10
N THR A 75 7.57 3.77 -24.03
CA THR A 75 8.74 3.29 -24.80
C THR A 75 10.02 4.04 -24.46
N ASP A 76 9.97 4.96 -23.50
CA ASP A 76 11.11 5.73 -23.01
C ASP A 76 11.79 5.05 -21.80
N ALA A 77 12.65 5.80 -21.11
CA ALA A 77 13.39 5.32 -19.94
C ALA A 77 12.51 4.88 -18.75
N TYR A 78 11.20 5.15 -18.78
CA TYR A 78 10.26 4.83 -17.72
C TYR A 78 9.28 3.71 -18.07
N GLY A 79 9.42 3.03 -19.21
CA GLY A 79 8.63 1.84 -19.54
C GLY A 79 9.33 0.79 -20.42
N GLY A 80 8.56 -0.20 -20.86
CA GLY A 80 9.04 -1.33 -21.66
C GLY A 80 9.65 -2.44 -20.82
N SER A 81 10.80 -2.20 -20.16
CA SER A 81 11.46 -3.21 -19.33
C SER A 81 11.06 -3.15 -17.86
N ILE A 82 11.34 -4.22 -17.10
CA ILE A 82 11.10 -4.27 -15.64
C ILE A 82 11.89 -3.15 -14.93
N GLU A 83 13.13 -2.92 -15.33
CA GLU A 83 14.02 -1.89 -14.79
C GLU A 83 13.45 -0.49 -15.04
N ASN A 84 12.97 -0.23 -16.26
CA ASN A 84 12.41 1.07 -16.62
C ASN A 84 11.08 1.33 -15.93
N ARG A 85 10.18 0.34 -15.85
CA ARG A 85 8.92 0.46 -15.10
C ARG A 85 9.15 0.70 -13.60
N SER A 86 10.20 0.11 -13.06
CA SER A 86 10.61 0.29 -11.66
C SER A 86 11.20 1.68 -11.38
N ARG A 87 11.67 2.40 -12.41
CA ARG A 87 12.47 3.63 -12.26
C ARG A 87 11.74 4.72 -11.50
N PHE A 88 10.51 5.04 -11.87
CA PHE A 88 9.73 6.11 -11.24
C PHE A 88 9.55 5.86 -9.74
N GLY A 89 9.08 4.67 -9.36
CA GLY A 89 8.92 4.30 -7.95
C GLY A 89 10.23 4.39 -7.17
N LEU A 90 11.34 3.95 -7.75
CA LEU A 90 12.66 4.02 -7.11
C LEU A 90 13.19 5.46 -6.98
N GLU A 91 12.88 6.34 -7.93
CA GLU A 91 13.24 7.77 -7.87
C GLU A 91 12.42 8.50 -6.80
N VAL A 92 11.11 8.23 -6.70
CA VAL A 92 10.25 8.71 -5.62
C VAL A 92 10.81 8.30 -4.26
N LEU A 93 11.17 7.03 -4.09
CA LEU A 93 11.78 6.54 -2.85
C LEU A 93 13.12 7.19 -2.55
N GLY A 94 13.94 7.43 -3.57
CA GLY A 94 15.22 8.14 -3.43
C GLY A 94 15.02 9.59 -2.99
N ALA A 95 14.11 10.33 -3.61
CA ALA A 95 13.85 11.73 -3.29
C ALA A 95 13.28 11.90 -1.88
N ILE A 96 12.34 11.03 -1.47
CA ILE A 96 11.81 11.04 -0.10
C ILE A 96 12.90 10.67 0.91
N SER A 97 13.67 9.62 0.64
CA SER A 97 14.73 9.19 1.57
C SER A 97 15.82 10.25 1.72
N ASN A 98 16.16 10.99 0.66
CA ASN A 98 17.04 12.15 0.74
C ASN A 98 16.42 13.29 1.58
N ALA A 99 15.11 13.47 1.51
CA ALA A 99 14.41 14.56 2.18
C ALA A 99 14.20 14.32 3.68
N ILE A 100 13.92 13.09 4.10
CA ILE A 100 13.54 12.76 5.49
C ILE A 100 14.29 11.58 6.11
N GLY A 101 15.15 10.89 5.35
CA GLY A 101 15.93 9.72 5.78
C GLY A 101 15.23 8.39 5.52
N GLU A 102 16.00 7.36 5.13
CA GLU A 102 15.50 6.01 4.79
C GLU A 102 14.68 5.35 5.91
N LYS A 103 15.09 5.55 7.17
CA LYS A 103 14.39 5.00 8.35
C LYS A 103 12.99 5.57 8.57
N LYS A 104 12.64 6.64 7.84
CA LYS A 104 11.32 7.27 7.84
C LYS A 104 10.56 7.05 6.54
N THR A 105 11.09 6.22 5.64
CA THR A 105 10.50 5.92 4.34
C THR A 105 10.08 4.47 4.29
N ALA A 106 8.80 4.24 3.99
CA ALA A 106 8.24 2.93 3.69
C ALA A 106 7.50 2.96 2.36
N ILE A 107 7.13 1.78 1.85
CA ILE A 107 6.32 1.64 0.63
C ILE A 107 5.31 0.51 0.76
N ARG A 108 4.11 0.74 0.21
CA ARG A 108 3.06 -0.27 0.11
C ARG A 108 2.91 -0.80 -1.31
N LEU A 109 2.75 -2.11 -1.45
CA LEU A 109 2.66 -2.86 -2.70
C LEU A 109 1.43 -3.80 -2.69
N SER A 110 0.88 -4.09 -3.87
CA SER A 110 -0.24 -5.02 -4.03
C SER A 110 -0.11 -5.85 -5.32
N PRO A 111 0.80 -6.84 -5.37
CA PRO A 111 1.14 -7.53 -6.62
C PRO A 111 -0.02 -8.27 -7.29
N TRP A 112 -1.04 -8.63 -6.51
CA TRP A 112 -2.16 -9.48 -6.94
C TRP A 112 -3.49 -8.74 -7.08
N GLU A 113 -3.45 -7.41 -6.93
CA GLU A 113 -4.63 -6.55 -7.00
C GLU A 113 -5.08 -6.35 -8.45
N LEU A 114 -6.40 -6.28 -8.65
CA LEU A 114 -7.03 -6.06 -9.96
C LEU A 114 -7.75 -4.71 -10.08
N VAL A 115 -7.86 -3.96 -8.98
CA VAL A 115 -8.49 -2.62 -8.97
C VAL A 115 -7.82 -1.70 -10.00
N ASP A 116 -8.64 -0.86 -10.61
CA ASP A 116 -8.25 0.19 -11.55
C ASP A 116 -7.42 -0.25 -12.76
N GLY A 117 -7.59 -1.51 -13.20
CA GLY A 117 -6.91 -2.05 -14.37
C GLY A 117 -5.52 -2.61 -14.07
N MET A 118 -5.17 -2.77 -12.79
CA MET A 118 -4.02 -3.56 -12.36
C MET A 118 -4.23 -5.05 -12.65
N GLY A 119 -3.19 -5.85 -12.41
CA GLY A 119 -3.26 -7.31 -12.52
C GLY A 119 -2.39 -7.84 -13.63
N MET A 120 -1.07 -7.69 -13.48
CA MET A 120 -0.09 -8.36 -14.34
C MET A 120 -0.36 -9.86 -14.41
N LYS A 121 -0.16 -10.45 -15.60
CA LYS A 121 -0.30 -11.91 -15.78
C LYS A 121 0.65 -12.70 -14.86
N ASP A 122 1.88 -12.23 -14.72
CA ASP A 122 2.84 -12.73 -13.73
C ASP A 122 3.54 -11.53 -13.07
N PRO A 123 3.11 -11.11 -11.86
CA PRO A 123 3.71 -9.97 -11.18
C PRO A 123 5.08 -10.28 -10.56
N LYS A 124 5.40 -11.57 -10.34
CA LYS A 124 6.56 -11.96 -9.49
C LYS A 124 7.89 -11.38 -9.99
N PRO A 125 8.25 -11.45 -11.29
CA PRO A 125 9.53 -10.92 -11.76
C PRO A 125 9.66 -9.41 -11.55
N THR A 126 8.60 -8.65 -11.83
CA THR A 126 8.60 -7.19 -11.70
C THR A 126 8.72 -6.77 -10.24
N PHE A 127 7.87 -7.32 -9.37
CA PHE A 127 7.87 -6.96 -7.95
C PHE A 127 9.13 -7.49 -7.23
N ALA A 128 9.66 -8.66 -7.60
CA ALA A 128 10.91 -9.16 -7.04
C ALA A 128 12.10 -8.26 -7.40
N HIS A 129 12.19 -7.80 -8.66
CA HIS A 129 13.20 -6.83 -9.07
C HIS A 129 13.09 -5.52 -8.29
N PHE A 130 11.88 -4.98 -8.15
CA PHE A 130 11.64 -3.73 -7.45
C PHE A 130 12.03 -3.83 -5.98
N VAL A 131 11.56 -4.86 -5.26
CA VAL A 131 11.88 -5.12 -3.85
C VAL A 131 13.37 -5.37 -3.65
N LYS A 132 14.01 -6.15 -4.53
CA LYS A 132 15.46 -6.38 -4.50
C LYS A 132 16.23 -5.07 -4.64
N THR A 133 15.84 -4.23 -5.59
CA THR A 133 16.49 -2.96 -5.84
C THR A 133 16.32 -1.98 -4.67
N ILE A 134 15.14 -1.96 -4.04
CA ILE A 134 14.91 -1.19 -2.79
C ILE A 134 15.88 -1.67 -1.70
N LYS A 135 15.99 -2.99 -1.48
CA LYS A 135 16.86 -3.57 -0.46
C LYS A 135 18.33 -3.23 -0.67
N GLU A 136 18.78 -3.21 -1.93
CA GLU A 136 20.17 -2.91 -2.30
C GLU A 136 20.48 -1.42 -2.22
N ARG A 137 19.55 -0.55 -2.61
CA ARG A 137 19.77 0.90 -2.68
C ARG A 137 19.52 1.63 -1.36
N PHE A 138 18.65 1.10 -0.51
CA PHE A 138 18.20 1.75 0.73
C PHE A 138 18.40 0.79 1.92
N PRO A 139 19.64 0.62 2.39
CA PRO A 139 19.97 -0.35 3.43
C PRO A 139 19.36 -0.03 4.79
N ASP A 140 18.87 1.18 5.03
CA ASP A 140 18.19 1.61 6.26
C ASP A 140 16.68 1.85 6.07
N PHE A 141 16.12 1.42 4.93
CA PHE A 141 14.69 1.58 4.61
C PHE A 141 13.79 0.96 5.69
N ALA A 142 12.73 1.66 6.08
CA ALA A 142 11.94 1.33 7.27
C ALA A 142 11.24 -0.03 7.15
N TYR A 143 10.37 -0.18 6.14
CA TYR A 143 9.65 -1.42 5.89
C TYR A 143 9.02 -1.45 4.48
N ILE A 144 8.66 -2.65 4.02
CA ILE A 144 7.75 -2.86 2.91
C ILE A 144 6.42 -3.36 3.46
N HIS A 145 5.32 -2.89 2.88
CA HIS A 145 3.97 -3.30 3.25
C HIS A 145 3.28 -3.96 2.05
N THR A 146 2.76 -5.18 2.19
CA THR A 146 2.04 -5.89 1.12
C THR A 146 0.59 -6.14 1.47
N THR A 147 -0.30 -5.94 0.50
CA THR A 147 -1.66 -6.51 0.55
C THR A 147 -1.62 -7.95 0.02
N GLU A 148 -2.16 -8.89 0.78
CA GLU A 148 -2.19 -10.33 0.49
C GLU A 148 -3.16 -10.69 -0.64
N ALA A 149 -2.81 -11.71 -1.43
CA ALA A 149 -3.57 -12.17 -2.59
C ALA A 149 -5.00 -12.65 -2.28
N ARG A 150 -5.29 -12.89 -1.00
CA ARG A 150 -6.59 -13.36 -0.50
C ARG A 150 -7.67 -12.26 -0.45
N VAL A 151 -7.33 -11.00 -0.73
CA VAL A 151 -8.28 -9.88 -0.68
C VAL A 151 -8.14 -9.00 -1.92
N TYR A 152 -9.27 -8.48 -2.39
CA TYR A 152 -9.33 -7.35 -3.32
C TYR A 152 -9.43 -6.02 -2.56
N ALA A 153 -8.84 -4.97 -3.10
CA ALA A 153 -8.87 -3.62 -2.54
C ALA A 153 -10.27 -3.00 -2.53
N ASP A 154 -11.18 -3.46 -3.40
CA ASP A 154 -12.60 -3.10 -3.29
C ASP A 154 -13.24 -3.64 -1.99
N GLY A 155 -12.57 -4.60 -1.36
CA GLY A 155 -12.95 -5.29 -0.14
C GLY A 155 -14.24 -6.08 -0.27
N ARG A 156 -14.91 -6.12 -1.43
CA ARG A 156 -16.27 -6.66 -1.58
C ARG A 156 -16.28 -8.18 -1.62
N GLN A 157 -15.15 -8.78 -2.01
CA GLN A 157 -14.98 -10.23 -2.04
C GLN A 157 -13.65 -10.61 -1.39
N GLU A 158 -13.71 -11.64 -0.55
CA GLU A 158 -12.51 -12.34 -0.09
C GLU A 158 -12.24 -13.49 -1.07
N ARG A 159 -10.98 -13.61 -1.50
CA ARG A 159 -10.47 -14.78 -2.23
C ARG A 159 -9.91 -15.74 -1.19
N GLU A 160 -10.79 -16.46 -0.52
CA GLU A 160 -10.38 -17.49 0.43
C GLU A 160 -10.76 -18.88 -0.11
N PRO A 161 -9.76 -19.70 -0.52
CA PRO A 161 -8.31 -19.42 -0.56
C PRO A 161 -7.89 -18.53 -1.75
N PRO A 162 -6.66 -17.97 -1.75
CA PRO A 162 -6.06 -17.36 -2.95
C PRO A 162 -6.10 -18.30 -4.16
N LEU A 163 -6.05 -17.73 -5.36
CA LEU A 163 -5.91 -18.55 -6.57
C LEU A 163 -4.57 -19.31 -6.57
N PRO A 164 -4.51 -20.54 -7.11
CA PRO A 164 -3.28 -21.33 -7.15
C PRO A 164 -2.09 -20.53 -7.70
N GLY A 165 -1.00 -20.51 -6.94
CA GLY A 165 0.24 -19.83 -7.32
C GLY A 165 0.33 -18.34 -6.93
N GLN A 166 -0.74 -17.75 -6.38
CA GLN A 166 -0.74 -16.39 -5.84
C GLN A 166 -0.32 -16.38 -4.38
N SER A 167 0.85 -15.80 -4.11
CA SER A 167 1.39 -15.58 -2.76
C SER A 167 2.41 -14.44 -2.81
N ASN A 168 2.55 -13.70 -1.71
CA ASN A 168 3.61 -12.71 -1.51
C ASN A 168 4.90 -13.32 -0.91
N ASP A 169 5.00 -14.64 -0.76
CA ASP A 169 6.20 -15.30 -0.21
C ASP A 169 7.50 -14.88 -0.92
N PHE A 170 7.46 -14.69 -2.24
CA PHE A 170 8.62 -14.23 -3.00
C PHE A 170 9.11 -12.84 -2.56
N ILE A 171 8.22 -11.95 -2.08
CA ILE A 171 8.61 -10.65 -1.52
C ILE A 171 9.30 -10.86 -0.18
N ARG A 172 8.76 -11.73 0.68
CA ARG A 172 9.35 -12.06 1.98
C ARG A 172 10.74 -12.67 1.82
N ASP A 173 10.91 -13.59 0.88
CA ASP A 173 12.19 -14.25 0.59
C ASP A 173 13.24 -13.26 0.08
N VAL A 174 12.86 -12.27 -0.73
CA VAL A 174 13.77 -11.23 -1.20
C VAL A 174 14.07 -10.20 -0.10
N TRP A 175 13.07 -9.81 0.70
CA TRP A 175 13.15 -8.68 1.64
C TRP A 175 13.80 -9.04 2.99
N THR A 176 13.68 -10.30 3.44
CA THR A 176 14.24 -10.79 4.71
C THR A 176 15.73 -10.41 4.89
N PRO A 177 16.19 -10.02 6.10
CA PRO A 177 15.50 -10.03 7.38
C PRO A 177 14.81 -8.70 7.75
N LYS A 178 14.57 -7.81 6.76
CA LYS A 178 14.02 -6.47 7.03
C LYS A 178 12.53 -6.53 7.42
N PRO A 179 12.03 -5.53 8.17
CA PRO A 179 10.62 -5.50 8.58
C PRO A 179 9.65 -5.53 7.39
N LEU A 180 8.72 -6.49 7.41
CA LEU A 180 7.67 -6.68 6.41
C LEU A 180 6.31 -6.53 7.10
N VAL A 181 5.49 -5.62 6.60
CA VAL A 181 4.09 -5.49 7.03
C VAL A 181 3.20 -6.24 6.05
N VAL A 182 2.34 -7.13 6.52
CA VAL A 182 1.36 -7.85 5.70
C VAL A 182 -0.06 -7.45 6.08
N ALA A 183 -0.95 -7.31 5.10
CA ALA A 183 -2.33 -6.89 5.30
C ALA A 183 -3.29 -7.62 4.37
N GLY A 184 -4.58 -7.59 4.72
CA GLY A 184 -5.66 -8.15 3.89
C GLY A 184 -6.14 -9.51 4.38
N GLY A 185 -7.42 -9.59 4.77
CA GLY A 185 -8.09 -10.85 5.09
C GLY A 185 -7.68 -11.49 6.42
N PHE A 186 -6.77 -10.88 7.17
CA PHE A 186 -6.31 -11.43 8.44
C PHE A 186 -7.43 -11.54 9.48
N THR A 187 -7.63 -12.76 9.95
CA THR A 187 -8.23 -13.08 11.24
C THR A 187 -7.16 -13.04 12.33
N ARG A 188 -7.56 -13.17 13.60
CA ARG A 188 -6.60 -13.31 14.70
C ARG A 188 -5.63 -14.48 14.48
N ASP A 189 -6.16 -15.65 14.12
CA ASP A 189 -5.34 -16.86 14.02
C ASP A 189 -4.34 -16.77 12.87
N LEU A 190 -4.77 -16.28 11.70
CA LEU A 190 -3.86 -15.99 10.59
C LEU A 190 -2.79 -14.95 10.96
N ALA A 191 -3.15 -13.95 11.76
CA ALA A 191 -2.21 -12.94 12.19
C ALA A 191 -1.17 -13.48 13.18
N VAL A 192 -1.57 -14.38 14.09
CA VAL A 192 -0.65 -15.08 14.99
C VAL A 192 0.31 -15.97 14.22
N GLU A 193 -0.18 -16.68 13.19
CA GLU A 193 0.66 -17.49 12.31
C GLU A 193 1.66 -16.62 11.54
N ALA A 194 1.22 -15.53 10.92
CA ALA A 194 2.09 -14.63 10.19
C ALA A 194 3.12 -13.93 11.10
N ALA A 195 2.73 -13.55 12.32
CA ALA A 195 3.62 -12.93 13.30
C ALA A 195 4.61 -13.91 13.95
N ALA A 196 4.57 -15.20 13.60
CA ALA A 196 5.57 -16.17 14.04
C ALA A 196 6.93 -15.97 13.33
N TYR A 197 6.97 -15.20 12.24
CA TYR A 197 8.21 -14.76 11.61
C TYR A 197 8.73 -13.48 12.30
N ASP A 198 9.97 -13.50 12.78
CA ASP A 198 10.56 -12.41 13.59
C ASP A 198 10.51 -11.01 12.96
N ASN A 199 10.49 -10.93 11.62
CA ASN A 199 10.50 -9.68 10.87
C ASN A 199 9.12 -9.30 10.29
N VAL A 200 8.05 -10.01 10.63
CA VAL A 200 6.71 -9.78 10.07
C VAL A 200 5.79 -9.10 11.07
N LEU A 201 5.14 -8.02 10.61
CA LEU A 201 4.06 -7.33 11.30
C LEU A 201 2.76 -7.49 10.51
N VAL A 202 1.62 -7.52 11.20
CA VAL A 202 0.31 -7.66 10.56
C VAL A 202 -0.49 -6.37 10.73
N ALA A 203 -0.95 -5.80 9.62
CA ALA A 203 -1.80 -4.62 9.59
C ALA A 203 -3.27 -5.00 9.37
N PHE A 204 -4.15 -4.35 10.12
CA PHE A 204 -5.60 -4.54 10.08
C PHE A 204 -6.29 -3.25 9.63
N GLY A 205 -7.16 -3.34 8.61
CA GLY A 205 -7.97 -2.21 8.14
C GLY A 205 -9.38 -2.24 8.71
N ARG A 206 -10.28 -3.01 8.07
CA ARG A 206 -11.71 -3.12 8.42
C ARG A 206 -11.97 -3.35 9.91
N TYR A 207 -11.18 -4.23 10.54
CA TYR A 207 -11.33 -4.50 11.97
C TYR A 207 -10.84 -3.34 12.84
N PHE A 208 -9.83 -2.58 12.44
CA PHE A 208 -9.38 -1.43 13.22
C PHE A 208 -10.40 -0.29 13.16
N ILE A 209 -11.13 -0.13 12.04
CA ILE A 209 -12.26 0.82 11.94
C ILE A 209 -13.25 0.57 13.07
N ALA A 210 -13.67 -0.69 13.26
CA ALA A 210 -14.71 -1.03 14.23
C ALA A 210 -14.19 -1.29 15.65
N ASN A 211 -12.88 -1.42 15.85
CA ASN A 211 -12.29 -1.85 17.12
C ASN A 211 -11.14 -0.89 17.48
N PRO A 212 -11.42 0.22 18.18
CA PRO A 212 -10.38 1.19 18.56
C PRO A 212 -9.31 0.59 19.49
N ASP A 213 -9.64 -0.51 20.16
CA ASP A 213 -8.80 -1.30 21.05
C ASP A 213 -8.34 -2.64 20.45
N LEU A 214 -8.30 -2.74 19.10
CA LEU A 214 -7.97 -4.00 18.40
C LEU A 214 -6.72 -4.72 18.93
N PRO A 215 -5.58 -4.05 19.25
CA PRO A 215 -4.42 -4.75 19.80
C PRO A 215 -4.71 -5.49 21.12
N LEU A 216 -5.53 -4.91 22.01
CA LEU A 216 -5.94 -5.56 23.25
C LEU A 216 -6.81 -6.78 22.96
N ARG A 217 -7.75 -6.63 22.01
CA ARG A 217 -8.64 -7.72 21.61
C ARG A 217 -7.88 -8.90 21.02
N LEU A 218 -6.90 -8.63 20.15
CA LEU A 218 -5.99 -9.65 19.61
C LEU A 218 -5.24 -10.37 20.73
N LYS A 219 -4.65 -9.61 21.68
CA LYS A 219 -3.86 -10.15 22.79
C LYS A 219 -4.68 -11.01 23.74
N LYS A 220 -5.89 -10.58 24.09
CA LYS A 220 -6.77 -11.24 25.07
C LYS A 220 -7.81 -12.18 24.45
N SER A 221 -7.82 -12.34 23.13
CA SER A 221 -8.84 -13.10 22.40
C SER A 221 -10.26 -12.58 22.63
N ILE A 222 -10.42 -11.26 22.76
CA ILE A 222 -11.74 -10.63 22.90
C ILE A 222 -12.40 -10.59 21.51
N PRO A 223 -13.70 -10.91 21.38
CA PRO A 223 -14.42 -10.81 20.11
C PRO A 223 -14.32 -9.41 19.49
N PHE A 224 -14.22 -9.34 18.17
CA PHE A 224 -14.23 -8.06 17.46
C PHE A 224 -15.66 -7.54 17.33
N ASN A 225 -15.82 -6.22 17.45
CA ASN A 225 -17.00 -5.54 16.96
C ASN A 225 -17.14 -5.79 15.45
N GLU A 226 -18.38 -5.94 15.00
CA GLU A 226 -18.68 -5.99 13.58
C GLU A 226 -18.49 -4.62 12.93
N TYR A 227 -17.82 -4.59 11.78
CA TYR A 227 -17.70 -3.37 10.99
C TYR A 227 -18.96 -3.14 10.14
N ASN A 228 -19.35 -1.89 9.97
CA ASN A 228 -20.41 -1.49 9.06
C ASN A 228 -19.83 -0.90 7.77
N ARG A 229 -19.96 -1.61 6.65
CA ARG A 229 -19.45 -1.15 5.35
C ARG A 229 -20.19 0.07 4.81
N ALA A 230 -21.45 0.26 5.19
CA ALA A 230 -22.26 1.37 4.72
C ALA A 230 -21.70 2.73 5.18
N THR A 231 -20.92 2.75 6.27
CA THR A 231 -20.36 3.97 6.87
C THR A 231 -18.88 4.21 6.56
N PHE A 232 -18.20 3.32 5.80
CA PHE A 232 -16.76 3.47 5.52
C PHE A 232 -16.39 4.78 4.82
N TYR A 233 -17.30 5.33 4.03
CA TYR A 233 -17.06 6.51 3.20
C TYR A 233 -18.14 7.58 3.37
N THR A 234 -18.91 7.53 4.46
CA THR A 234 -19.86 8.58 4.83
C THR A 234 -19.14 9.76 5.47
N GLN A 235 -19.76 10.94 5.45
CA GLN A 235 -19.27 12.11 6.17
C GLN A 235 -19.91 12.18 7.56
N GLY A 236 -19.14 12.60 8.57
CA GLY A 236 -19.62 12.76 9.95
C GLY A 236 -18.99 11.76 10.92
N SER A 237 -19.55 11.66 12.13
CA SER A 237 -19.03 10.83 13.21
C SER A 237 -19.58 9.40 13.24
N GLU A 238 -20.73 9.17 12.61
CA GLU A 238 -21.42 7.87 12.59
C GLU A 238 -20.58 6.82 11.87
N GLY A 239 -20.33 5.68 12.53
CA GLY A 239 -19.43 4.65 12.04
C GLY A 239 -17.96 5.07 11.94
N TYR A 240 -17.56 6.10 12.69
CA TYR A 240 -16.19 6.61 12.74
C TYR A 240 -15.70 6.83 14.17
N LEU A 241 -16.43 7.59 14.99
CA LEU A 241 -16.07 7.91 16.38
C LEU A 241 -16.92 7.18 17.44
N ASP A 242 -17.85 6.35 17.00
CA ASP A 242 -18.92 5.76 17.83
C ASP A 242 -18.80 4.24 18.03
N TYR A 243 -17.76 3.60 17.49
CA TYR A 243 -17.49 2.20 17.78
C TYR A 243 -17.03 2.00 19.24
N PRO A 244 -17.61 1.06 19.99
CA PRO A 244 -17.33 0.91 21.40
C PRO A 244 -15.99 0.22 21.68
N PHE A 245 -15.31 0.67 22.74
CA PHE A 245 -14.25 -0.09 23.40
C PHE A 245 -14.81 -1.37 24.05
N SER A 246 -13.99 -2.42 24.17
CA SER A 246 -14.31 -3.58 25.03
C SER A 246 -14.38 -3.17 26.51
N GLU A 247 -15.07 -3.94 27.33
CA GLU A 247 -15.11 -3.68 28.79
C GLU A 247 -13.71 -3.74 29.39
N GLU A 248 -12.87 -4.68 28.95
CA GLU A 248 -11.47 -4.78 29.38
C GLU A 248 -10.63 -3.58 28.96
N ALA A 249 -10.95 -2.92 27.85
CA ALA A 249 -10.27 -1.70 27.45
C ALA A 249 -10.73 -0.51 28.30
N LYS A 250 -12.02 -0.41 28.63
CA LYS A 250 -12.54 0.65 29.51
C LYS A 250 -11.90 0.60 30.90
N GLU A 251 -11.75 -0.61 31.46
CA GLU A 251 -11.05 -0.81 32.74
C GLU A 251 -9.58 -0.34 32.71
N VAL A 252 -8.86 -0.58 31.61
CA VAL A 252 -7.44 -0.21 31.48
C VAL A 252 -7.25 1.27 31.17
N LEU A 253 -8.17 1.86 30.41
CA LEU A 253 -8.08 3.25 29.95
C LEU A 253 -8.81 4.24 30.87
N GLU A 254 -9.45 3.75 31.94
CA GLU A 254 -10.27 4.55 32.87
C GLU A 254 -11.38 5.34 32.14
N LEU A 255 -12.01 4.71 31.14
CA LEU A 255 -13.10 5.26 30.31
C LEU A 255 -14.49 4.96 30.86
#